data_AF-A0A507QX55-F1
#
_entry.id   AF-A0A507QX55-F1
#
_cell.length_a   1.000
_cell.length_b   1.000
_cell.length_c   1.000
_cell.angle_alpha   90.00
_cell.angle_beta   90.00
_cell.angle_gamma   90.00
#
_symmetry.space_group_name_H-M   'P 1'
#
loop_
_entity.id
_entity.type
_entity.pdbx_description
1 polymer ?
#
loop_
_entity_poly.entity_id
_entity_poly.type
_entity_poly.pdbx_seq_one_letter_code
_entity_poly.pdbx_strand_id
1 'polypeptide(L)'
;MLLLDYQNVLIESLLRERFSGAPPVSIDQIVSDFDGVIFHVSTPESKTKILISLSVKCFKELLQYGAQEVLEREYGPYIVAPEPGYDFSVQIDLENIPPESTARDELITRLALLKRNAMAAPFERAFEEFAKLSEEASRFTLEAAPQGVQEGGQLMAIHYREEEAIYIKASHDRVTVIFSTVFREETDRIFGKVFLQEFVDARRRVHTLQNAPQVLFRSDPPLELQGVPGLKSTSENDISYITFVLFPRHLTPQRRYENISHIQTFRDYFHYHIKASKAYIHTRMRKRTADFLQGPNHARHKKSLQTFCPSSLRRTQWTGITRKRLDETVGEYGWTEEIGKAVLHGLEQAIRARAKMTDAVNQAVQTATEAAVGFAKEHPVYCTLIALGVLAILTPWVIEALGFGELGPIEGSFAAFWQRMYAGYVPKNSLFSYFQRLGMIWKH
;
A
#
# COMPACT_ATOMS: atom_id res chain seq x y z
N MET A 1 -10.91 -12.43 1.87
CA MET A 1 -9.85 -13.19 2.56
C MET A 1 -8.96 -12.19 3.27
N LEU A 2 -8.67 -12.38 4.56
CA LEU A 2 -7.88 -11.40 5.34
C LEU A 2 -6.40 -11.78 5.41
N LEU A 3 -6.09 -13.02 5.80
CA LEU A 3 -4.73 -13.57 5.71
C LEU A 3 -4.61 -14.38 4.42
N LEU A 4 -3.42 -14.41 3.82
CA LEU A 4 -3.14 -15.29 2.69
C LEU A 4 -2.87 -16.70 3.21
N ASP A 5 -3.32 -17.70 2.45
CA ASP A 5 -2.98 -19.10 2.70
C ASP A 5 -1.48 -19.32 2.44
N TYR A 6 -0.86 -20.26 3.17
CA TYR A 6 0.58 -20.55 3.05
C TYR A 6 0.87 -21.57 1.97
N GLN A 7 -0.07 -22.48 1.75
CA GLN A 7 0.04 -23.56 0.81
C GLN A 7 -0.49 -23.16 -0.56
N ASN A 8 0.04 -23.80 -1.60
CA ASN A 8 -0.48 -23.63 -2.94
C ASN A 8 -1.81 -24.39 -3.09
N VAL A 9 -2.92 -23.65 -3.07
CA VAL A 9 -4.29 -24.20 -3.11
C VAL A 9 -4.55 -25.06 -4.36
N LEU A 10 -3.92 -24.72 -5.50
CA LEU A 10 -4.07 -25.50 -6.74
C LEU A 10 -3.37 -26.86 -6.62
N ILE A 11 -2.12 -26.89 -6.14
CA ILE A 11 -1.41 -28.15 -5.90
C ILE A 11 -2.15 -29.00 -4.86
N GLU A 12 -2.62 -28.38 -3.78
CA GLU A 12 -3.37 -29.08 -2.73
C GLU A 12 -4.65 -29.72 -3.28
N SER A 13 -5.48 -28.95 -3.99
CA SER A 13 -6.72 -29.46 -4.57
C SER A 13 -6.49 -30.55 -5.62
N LEU A 14 -5.49 -30.40 -6.49
CA LEU A 14 -5.11 -31.40 -7.48
C LEU A 14 -4.69 -32.71 -6.80
N LEU A 15 -3.85 -32.63 -5.77
CA LEU A 15 -3.41 -33.81 -5.04
C LEU A 15 -4.56 -34.47 -4.27
N ARG A 16 -5.44 -33.70 -3.63
CA ARG A 16 -6.66 -34.22 -2.98
C ARG A 16 -7.54 -35.01 -3.96
N GLU A 17 -7.74 -34.48 -5.16
CA GLU A 17 -8.49 -35.16 -6.21
C GLU A 17 -7.81 -36.47 -6.61
N ARG A 18 -6.49 -36.46 -6.82
CA ARG A 18 -5.73 -37.66 -7.25
C ARG A 18 -5.63 -38.73 -6.17
N PHE A 19 -5.56 -38.34 -4.89
CA PHE A 19 -5.49 -39.26 -3.76
C PHE A 19 -6.85 -39.87 -3.38
N SER A 20 -7.94 -39.39 -3.97
CA SER A 20 -9.31 -39.88 -3.72
C SER A 20 -9.59 -41.29 -4.29
N GLY A 21 -8.66 -41.85 -5.06
CA GLY A 21 -8.85 -43.13 -5.78
C GLY A 21 -9.45 -42.98 -7.18
N ALA A 22 -9.49 -41.74 -7.70
CA ALA A 22 -9.84 -41.48 -9.09
C ALA A 22 -8.88 -42.18 -10.07
N PRO A 23 -9.32 -42.56 -11.29
CA PRO A 23 -8.46 -43.20 -12.27
C PRO A 23 -7.25 -42.30 -12.61
N PRO A 24 -6.03 -42.84 -12.74
CA PRO A 24 -4.84 -42.07 -13.08
C PRO A 24 -5.00 -41.33 -14.42
N VAL A 25 -4.72 -40.02 -14.41
CA VAL A 25 -4.83 -39.14 -15.58
C VAL A 25 -3.45 -38.59 -15.92
N SER A 26 -3.18 -38.38 -17.21
CA SER A 26 -1.97 -37.66 -17.64
C SER A 26 -2.07 -36.21 -17.18
N ILE A 27 -1.05 -35.72 -16.48
CA ILE A 27 -0.97 -34.33 -16.02
C ILE A 27 0.23 -33.69 -16.69
N ASP A 28 0.05 -32.46 -17.14
CA ASP A 28 1.11 -31.58 -17.62
C ASP A 28 0.59 -30.15 -17.40
N GLN A 29 0.95 -29.55 -16.26
CA GLN A 29 0.46 -28.25 -15.84
C GLN A 29 1.57 -27.42 -15.21
N ILE A 30 1.71 -26.19 -15.69
CA ILE A 30 2.57 -25.18 -15.09
C ILE A 30 1.71 -24.28 -14.20
N VAL A 31 2.11 -24.15 -12.94
CA VAL A 31 1.40 -23.40 -11.91
C VAL A 31 2.30 -22.29 -11.41
N SER A 32 1.83 -21.05 -11.49
CA SER A 32 2.55 -19.89 -10.95
C SER A 32 2.14 -19.63 -9.50
N ASP A 33 3.11 -19.22 -8.68
CA ASP A 33 2.89 -18.78 -7.30
C ASP A 33 3.48 -17.37 -7.11
N PHE A 34 3.30 -16.78 -5.93
CA PHE A 34 3.89 -15.50 -5.60
C PHE A 34 5.41 -15.51 -5.71
N ASP A 35 6.02 -14.33 -5.78
CA ASP A 35 7.48 -14.14 -5.94
C ASP A 35 8.10 -14.68 -7.22
N GLY A 36 7.27 -14.95 -8.24
CA GLY A 36 7.76 -15.50 -9.51
C GLY A 36 8.23 -16.95 -9.37
N VAL A 37 7.76 -17.65 -8.33
CA VAL A 37 7.94 -19.09 -8.18
C VAL A 37 7.07 -19.81 -9.20
N ILE A 38 7.64 -20.81 -9.85
CA ILE A 38 6.96 -21.62 -10.85
C ILE A 38 7.03 -23.06 -10.39
N PHE A 39 5.87 -23.71 -10.44
CA PHE A 39 5.72 -25.13 -10.26
C PHE A 39 5.38 -25.80 -11.59
N HIS A 40 5.84 -27.03 -11.74
CA HIS A 40 5.42 -27.89 -12.84
C HIS A 40 4.96 -29.22 -12.25
N VAL A 41 3.69 -29.54 -12.50
CA VAL A 41 3.06 -30.78 -12.05
C VAL A 41 2.81 -31.62 -13.29
N SER A 42 3.53 -32.72 -13.43
CA SER A 42 3.51 -33.55 -14.63
C SER A 42 3.53 -35.04 -14.31
N THR A 43 3.24 -35.87 -15.31
CA THR A 43 3.34 -37.33 -15.23
C THR A 43 4.22 -37.86 -16.38
N PRO A 44 5.56 -37.71 -16.30
CA PRO A 44 6.45 -37.94 -17.44
C PRO A 44 6.63 -39.43 -17.77
N GLU A 45 6.67 -40.30 -16.76
CA GLU A 45 6.88 -41.75 -16.95
C GLU A 45 5.57 -42.51 -17.09
N SER A 46 4.66 -42.32 -16.13
CA SER A 46 3.39 -43.03 -16.03
C SER A 46 2.33 -42.12 -15.42
N LYS A 47 1.05 -42.39 -15.73
CA LYS A 47 -0.08 -41.64 -15.15
C LYS A 47 -0.19 -41.80 -13.62
N THR A 48 0.47 -42.80 -13.06
CA THR A 48 0.50 -43.09 -11.62
C THR A 48 1.59 -42.32 -10.88
N LYS A 49 2.65 -41.91 -11.58
CA LYS A 49 3.77 -41.16 -10.99
C LYS A 49 3.62 -39.68 -11.28
N ILE A 50 3.29 -38.92 -10.24
CA ILE A 50 3.17 -37.46 -10.30
C ILE A 50 4.52 -36.86 -9.91
N LEU A 51 5.12 -36.12 -10.84
CA LEU A 51 6.31 -35.30 -10.61
C LEU A 51 5.87 -33.86 -10.31
N ILE A 52 6.39 -33.29 -9.23
CA ILE A 52 6.20 -31.88 -8.86
C ILE A 52 7.58 -31.24 -8.81
N SER A 53 7.84 -30.35 -9.76
CA SER A 53 9.08 -29.59 -9.87
C SER A 53 8.87 -28.14 -9.46
N LEU A 54 9.87 -27.55 -8.84
CA LEU A 54 9.89 -26.20 -8.29
C LEU A 54 11.05 -25.41 -8.87
N SER A 55 10.76 -24.20 -9.32
CA SER A 55 11.74 -23.21 -9.78
C SER A 55 11.63 -21.96 -8.91
N VAL A 56 12.73 -21.59 -8.25
CA VAL A 56 12.86 -20.42 -7.38
C VAL A 56 14.15 -19.68 -7.71
N LYS A 57 14.05 -18.39 -8.07
CA LYS A 57 15.21 -17.57 -8.48
C LYS A 57 16.38 -17.61 -7.49
N CYS A 58 16.10 -17.56 -6.19
CA CYS A 58 17.11 -17.56 -5.13
C CYS A 58 17.48 -18.95 -4.60
N PHE A 59 17.15 -20.05 -5.29
CA PHE A 59 17.37 -21.40 -4.77
C PHE A 59 18.82 -21.68 -4.38
N LYS A 60 19.79 -21.17 -5.16
CA LYS A 60 21.22 -21.29 -4.85
C LYS A 60 21.61 -20.63 -3.53
N GLU A 61 21.00 -19.51 -3.18
CA GLU A 61 21.22 -18.83 -1.89
C GLU A 61 20.60 -19.66 -0.77
N LEU A 62 19.39 -20.19 -0.97
CA LEU A 62 18.72 -21.05 0.00
C LEU A 62 19.55 -22.30 0.34
N LEU A 63 20.20 -22.91 -0.65
CA LEU A 63 21.11 -24.05 -0.43
C LEU A 63 22.28 -23.69 0.49
N GLN A 64 22.89 -22.50 0.34
CA GLN A 64 23.98 -22.04 1.21
C GLN A 64 23.55 -21.90 2.68
N TYR A 65 22.26 -21.64 2.91
CA TYR A 65 21.68 -21.49 4.24
C TYR A 65 21.06 -22.79 4.78
N GLY A 66 21.24 -23.94 4.13
CA GLY A 66 20.81 -25.25 4.63
C GLY A 66 19.45 -25.71 4.11
N ALA A 67 18.95 -25.18 3.00
CA ALA A 67 17.68 -25.63 2.43
C ALA A 67 17.66 -27.12 2.06
N GLN A 68 18.80 -27.69 1.69
CA GLN A 68 18.90 -29.12 1.39
C GLN A 68 18.50 -29.98 2.59
N GLU A 69 19.00 -29.69 3.79
CA GLU A 69 18.70 -30.44 5.02
C GLU A 69 17.19 -30.36 5.37
N VAL A 70 16.58 -29.18 5.20
CA VAL A 70 15.15 -28.99 5.41
C VAL A 70 14.33 -29.78 4.38
N LEU A 71 14.70 -29.74 3.11
CA LEU A 71 13.99 -30.46 2.06
C LEU A 71 14.13 -31.98 2.22
N GLU A 72 15.31 -32.47 2.56
CA GLU A 72 15.56 -33.90 2.87
C GLU A 72 14.75 -34.37 4.09
N ARG A 73 14.66 -33.54 5.14
CA ARG A 73 13.83 -33.80 6.31
C ARG A 73 12.35 -33.93 5.97
N GLU A 74 11.82 -33.02 5.14
CA GLU A 74 10.38 -32.96 4.84
C GLU A 74 9.96 -33.97 3.75
N TYR A 75 10.82 -34.20 2.76
CA TYR A 75 10.46 -34.92 1.52
C TYR A 75 11.32 -36.14 1.20
N GLY A 76 12.36 -36.45 2.00
CA GLY A 76 13.38 -37.48 1.75
C GLY A 76 13.02 -38.64 0.80
N PRO A 77 12.02 -39.49 1.11
CA PRO A 77 11.67 -40.65 0.27
C PRO A 77 11.09 -40.32 -1.11
N TYR A 78 10.65 -39.07 -1.32
CA TYR A 78 10.02 -38.59 -2.54
C TYR A 78 10.97 -37.76 -3.41
N ILE A 79 12.17 -37.43 -2.92
CA ILE A 79 13.12 -36.58 -3.67
C ILE A 79 13.68 -37.35 -4.85
N VAL A 80 13.65 -36.73 -6.02
CA VAL A 80 14.25 -37.25 -7.26
C VAL A 80 15.21 -36.24 -7.87
N ALA A 81 15.91 -36.64 -8.92
CA ALA A 81 16.74 -35.70 -9.68
C ALA A 81 15.87 -34.53 -10.20
N PRO A 82 16.32 -33.27 -10.04
CA PRO A 82 15.57 -32.12 -10.53
C PRO A 82 15.29 -32.21 -12.03
N GLU A 83 14.06 -31.88 -12.41
CA GLU A 83 13.66 -31.76 -13.81
C GLU A 83 14.47 -30.67 -14.52
N PRO A 84 14.88 -30.87 -15.79
CA PRO A 84 15.62 -29.86 -16.53
C PRO A 84 14.89 -28.50 -16.56
N GLY A 85 15.54 -27.46 -16.08
CA GLY A 85 14.96 -26.10 -15.97
C GLY A 85 14.28 -25.80 -14.64
N TYR A 86 14.27 -26.75 -13.70
CA TYR A 86 13.77 -26.58 -12.33
C TYR A 86 14.90 -26.83 -11.32
N ASP A 87 14.71 -26.31 -10.11
CA ASP A 87 15.72 -26.34 -9.06
C ASP A 87 15.56 -27.55 -8.12
N PHE A 88 14.32 -28.01 -7.90
CA PHE A 88 14.00 -29.11 -7.01
C PHE A 88 12.79 -29.89 -7.51
N SER A 89 12.82 -31.22 -7.40
CA SER A 89 11.71 -32.08 -7.83
C SER A 89 11.42 -33.18 -6.82
N VAL A 90 10.12 -33.43 -6.61
CA VAL A 90 9.62 -34.56 -5.82
C VAL A 90 8.69 -35.40 -6.68
N GLN A 91 8.77 -36.72 -6.54
CA GLN A 91 7.93 -37.66 -7.25
C GLN A 91 7.11 -38.49 -6.27
N ILE A 92 5.83 -38.63 -6.57
CA ILE A 92 4.87 -39.38 -5.77
C ILE A 92 4.27 -40.46 -6.65
N ASP A 93 4.25 -41.69 -6.14
CA ASP A 93 3.56 -42.79 -6.78
C ASP A 93 2.19 -43.00 -6.15
N LEU A 94 1.13 -42.88 -6.95
CA LEU A 94 -0.26 -43.10 -6.53
C LEU A 94 -0.50 -44.55 -6.07
N GLU A 95 0.33 -45.50 -6.47
CA GLU A 95 0.24 -46.90 -6.04
C GLU A 95 0.86 -47.13 -4.65
N ASN A 96 1.78 -46.27 -4.24
CA ASN A 96 2.53 -46.38 -2.98
C ASN A 96 2.27 -45.17 -2.05
N ILE A 97 0.99 -44.86 -1.82
CA ILE A 97 0.58 -43.82 -0.89
C ILE A 97 0.35 -44.39 0.52
N PRO A 98 0.55 -43.59 1.59
CA PRO A 98 0.21 -44.01 2.95
C PRO A 98 -1.24 -44.51 3.05
N PRO A 99 -1.50 -45.68 3.67
CA PRO A 99 -2.85 -46.23 3.75
C PRO A 99 -3.76 -45.43 4.69
N GLU A 100 -3.19 -44.74 5.67
CA GLU A 100 -3.92 -43.95 6.66
C GLU A 100 -4.39 -42.60 6.08
N SER A 101 -5.67 -42.26 6.26
CA SER A 101 -6.25 -41.02 5.69
C SER A 101 -5.57 -39.75 6.22
N THR A 102 -5.27 -39.72 7.52
CA THR A 102 -4.58 -38.60 8.18
C THR A 102 -3.18 -38.38 7.59
N ALA A 103 -2.42 -39.46 7.42
CA ALA A 103 -1.09 -39.42 6.82
C ALA A 103 -1.12 -38.94 5.35
N ARG A 104 -2.18 -39.29 4.59
CA ARG A 104 -2.39 -38.76 3.23
C ARG A 104 -2.64 -37.26 3.24
N ASP A 105 -3.52 -36.79 4.11
CA ASP A 105 -3.84 -35.36 4.24
C ASP A 105 -2.62 -34.53 4.66
N GLU A 106 -1.81 -35.05 5.57
CA GLU A 106 -0.54 -34.43 5.95
C GLU A 106 0.46 -34.39 4.81
N LEU A 107 0.59 -35.47 4.04
CA LEU A 107 1.50 -35.53 2.88
C LEU A 107 1.08 -34.50 1.82
N ILE A 108 -0.20 -34.43 1.50
CA ILE A 108 -0.78 -33.43 0.58
C ILE A 108 -0.43 -32.01 1.04
N THR A 109 -0.65 -31.73 2.32
CA THR A 109 -0.37 -30.41 2.90
C THR A 109 1.11 -30.09 2.84
N ARG A 110 2.00 -31.05 3.17
CA ARG A 110 3.45 -30.88 3.07
C ARG A 110 3.91 -30.58 1.65
N LEU A 111 3.35 -31.26 0.65
CA LEU A 111 3.67 -31.04 -0.77
C LEU A 111 3.17 -29.67 -1.26
N ALA A 112 1.99 -29.24 -0.82
CA ALA A 112 1.47 -27.92 -1.16
C ALA A 112 2.28 -26.77 -0.50
N LEU A 113 3.06 -27.05 0.55
CA LEU A 113 3.93 -26.11 1.26
C LEU A 113 5.38 -26.09 0.76
N LEU A 114 5.68 -26.67 -0.41
CA LEU A 114 7.04 -26.80 -0.94
C LEU A 114 7.81 -25.46 -0.97
N LYS A 115 7.19 -24.40 -1.49
CA LYS A 115 7.78 -23.04 -1.51
C LYS A 115 8.13 -22.56 -0.10
N ARG A 116 7.18 -22.72 0.83
CA ARG A 116 7.32 -22.32 2.23
C ARG A 116 8.49 -23.07 2.88
N ASN A 117 8.56 -24.38 2.71
CA ASN A 117 9.61 -25.21 3.30
C ASN A 117 10.99 -24.90 2.72
N ALA A 118 11.11 -24.69 1.41
CA ALA A 118 12.37 -24.28 0.78
C ALA A 118 12.88 -22.93 1.33
N MET A 119 11.99 -21.96 1.50
CA MET A 119 12.35 -20.63 2.02
C MET A 119 12.46 -20.55 3.55
N ALA A 120 12.11 -21.61 4.29
CA ALA A 120 12.16 -21.62 5.75
C ALA A 120 13.60 -21.74 6.29
N ALA A 121 14.51 -22.37 5.54
CA ALA A 121 15.85 -22.72 6.03
C ALA A 121 16.67 -21.54 6.58
N PRO A 122 16.73 -20.36 5.93
CA PRO A 122 17.43 -19.20 6.49
C PRO A 122 16.84 -18.71 7.82
N PHE A 123 15.51 -18.78 7.99
CA PHE A 123 14.86 -18.42 9.25
C PHE A 123 15.15 -19.45 10.35
N GLU A 124 15.08 -20.72 9.98
CA GLU A 124 15.40 -21.84 10.85
C GLU A 124 16.83 -21.72 11.41
N ARG A 125 17.80 -21.48 10.53
CA ARG A 125 19.21 -21.25 10.89
C ARG A 125 19.40 -20.01 11.76
N ALA A 126 18.72 -18.90 11.45
CA ALA A 126 18.79 -17.69 12.28
C ALA A 126 18.27 -17.92 13.70
N PHE A 127 17.23 -18.74 13.85
CA PHE A 127 16.65 -19.02 15.17
C PHE A 127 17.56 -19.93 16.01
N GLU A 128 18.26 -20.86 15.36
CA GLU A 128 19.29 -21.69 16.01
C GLU A 128 20.53 -20.88 16.40
N GLU A 129 20.98 -19.99 15.53
CA GLU A 129 22.07 -19.06 15.83
C GLU A 129 21.71 -18.12 16.97
N PHE A 130 20.47 -17.60 17.00
CA PHE A 130 19.93 -16.86 18.14
C PHE A 130 20.00 -17.68 19.44
N ALA A 131 19.62 -18.96 19.43
CA ALA A 131 19.65 -19.79 20.63
C ALA A 131 21.07 -19.96 21.18
N LYS A 132 22.06 -20.17 20.29
CA LYS A 132 23.48 -20.26 20.66
C LYS A 132 24.01 -18.94 21.22
N LEU A 133 23.77 -17.82 20.52
CA LEU A 133 24.20 -16.49 20.95
C LEU A 133 23.54 -16.05 22.25
N SER A 134 22.26 -16.38 22.45
CA SER A 134 21.53 -16.09 23.68
C SER A 134 22.08 -16.89 24.87
N GLU A 135 22.49 -18.14 24.66
CA GLU A 135 23.12 -18.95 25.70
C GLU A 135 24.51 -18.41 26.05
N GLU A 136 25.33 -18.08 25.05
CA GLU A 136 26.66 -17.49 25.24
C GLU A 136 26.58 -16.15 25.97
N ALA A 137 25.66 -15.26 25.56
CA ALA A 137 25.44 -13.98 26.21
C ALA A 137 24.99 -14.11 27.67
N SER A 138 24.26 -15.17 28.04
CA SER A 138 23.85 -15.40 29.42
C SER A 138 25.03 -15.64 30.38
N ARG A 139 26.20 -15.99 29.84
CA ARG A 139 27.44 -16.25 30.61
C ARG A 139 28.25 -14.98 30.90
N PHE A 140 27.92 -13.86 30.26
CA PHE A 140 28.66 -12.60 30.38
C PHE A 140 27.72 -11.46 30.82
N THR A 141 28.26 -10.46 31.52
CA THR A 141 27.58 -9.17 31.68
C THR A 141 27.63 -8.39 30.34
N LEU A 142 26.60 -7.60 30.05
CA LEU A 142 26.43 -6.88 28.77
C LEU A 142 27.68 -6.07 28.33
N GLU A 143 28.43 -5.52 29.29
CA GLU A 143 29.64 -4.73 29.04
C GLU A 143 30.91 -5.57 28.79
N ALA A 144 30.91 -6.84 29.18
CA ALA A 144 32.04 -7.77 29.04
C ALA A 144 31.83 -8.82 27.94
N ALA A 145 30.72 -8.73 27.19
CA ALA A 145 30.43 -9.67 26.11
C ALA A 145 31.49 -9.55 25.00
N PRO A 146 32.02 -10.68 24.48
CA PRO A 146 32.97 -10.66 23.38
C PRO A 146 32.36 -10.02 22.12
N GLN A 147 33.20 -9.38 21.29
CA GLN A 147 32.76 -8.64 20.10
C GLN A 147 31.84 -9.46 19.18
N GLY A 148 32.07 -10.77 19.02
CA GLY A 148 31.20 -11.63 18.21
C GLY A 148 29.75 -11.73 18.70
N VAL A 149 29.51 -11.69 20.02
CA VAL A 149 28.15 -11.70 20.60
C VAL A 149 27.47 -10.33 20.45
N GLN A 150 28.27 -9.26 20.41
CA GLN A 150 27.79 -7.89 20.19
C GLN A 150 27.47 -7.62 18.70
N GLU A 151 28.29 -8.11 17.78
CA GLU A 151 28.09 -7.98 16.33
C GLU A 151 26.92 -8.84 15.83
N GLY A 152 26.61 -9.92 16.55
CA GLY A 152 25.53 -10.84 16.25
C GLY A 152 25.92 -11.89 15.21
N GLY A 153 24.92 -12.63 14.75
CA GLY A 153 25.08 -13.71 13.80
C GLY A 153 25.33 -13.25 12.36
N GLN A 154 25.54 -14.24 11.49
CA GLN A 154 25.71 -14.03 10.06
C GLN A 154 24.47 -13.35 9.45
N LEU A 155 24.68 -12.29 8.67
CA LEU A 155 23.62 -11.70 7.87
C LEU A 155 23.32 -12.60 6.66
N MET A 156 22.09 -13.11 6.58
CA MET A 156 21.62 -13.91 5.46
C MET A 156 20.72 -13.05 4.57
N ALA A 157 21.03 -13.00 3.28
CA ALA A 157 20.27 -12.27 2.27
C ALA A 157 19.58 -13.26 1.32
N ILE A 158 18.30 -13.03 1.04
CA ILE A 158 17.45 -13.82 0.15
C ILE A 158 16.88 -12.89 -0.93
N HIS A 159 17.40 -12.97 -2.15
CA HIS A 159 16.93 -12.17 -3.30
C HIS A 159 15.78 -12.89 -4.02
N TYR A 160 14.63 -12.97 -3.35
CA TYR A 160 13.45 -13.67 -3.87
C TYR A 160 12.83 -12.97 -5.10
N ARG A 161 13.15 -11.70 -5.34
CA ARG A 161 12.77 -10.92 -6.55
C ARG A 161 13.96 -10.09 -7.03
N GLU A 162 13.84 -9.51 -8.23
CA GLU A 162 14.94 -8.76 -8.87
C GLU A 162 15.35 -7.49 -8.12
N GLU A 163 14.39 -6.77 -7.53
CA GLU A 163 14.61 -5.48 -6.85
C GLU A 163 14.22 -5.54 -5.36
N GLU A 164 13.83 -6.72 -4.85
CA GLU A 164 13.39 -6.91 -3.47
C GLU A 164 14.16 -8.07 -2.84
N ALA A 165 14.49 -7.93 -1.56
CA ALA A 165 15.23 -8.93 -0.81
C ALA A 165 14.77 -8.99 0.65
N ILE A 166 14.91 -10.19 1.25
CA ILE A 166 14.74 -10.41 2.70
C ILE A 166 16.12 -10.57 3.31
N TYR A 167 16.40 -9.81 4.35
CA TYR A 167 17.61 -9.94 5.14
C TYR A 167 17.26 -10.45 6.53
N ILE A 168 18.02 -11.40 7.04
CA ILE A 168 17.80 -12.01 8.35
C ILE A 168 19.11 -11.95 9.12
N LYS A 169 19.06 -11.40 10.32
CA LYS A 169 20.20 -11.34 11.23
C LYS A 169 19.79 -11.77 12.63
N ALA A 170 20.48 -12.77 13.17
CA ALA A 170 20.36 -13.14 14.57
C ALA A 170 21.20 -12.20 15.44
N SER A 171 20.70 -11.85 16.61
CA SER A 171 21.46 -11.18 17.68
C SER A 171 21.27 -11.98 18.96
N HIS A 172 21.95 -11.63 20.05
CA HIS A 172 21.83 -12.39 21.30
C HIS A 172 20.46 -12.23 22.01
N ASP A 173 19.75 -11.13 21.75
CA ASP A 173 18.47 -10.80 22.42
C ASP A 173 17.24 -10.86 21.50
N ARG A 174 17.44 -10.90 20.17
CA ARG A 174 16.39 -10.83 19.15
C ARG A 174 16.86 -11.42 17.82
N VAL A 175 15.91 -11.70 16.93
CA VAL A 175 16.16 -11.92 15.51
C VAL A 175 15.50 -10.80 14.71
N THR A 176 16.26 -10.17 13.82
CA THR A 176 15.80 -9.06 12.99
C THR A 176 15.61 -9.55 11.56
N VAL A 177 14.41 -9.34 11.02
CA VAL A 177 14.05 -9.66 9.63
C VAL A 177 13.71 -8.37 8.91
N ILE A 178 14.41 -8.06 7.82
CA ILE A 178 14.30 -6.81 7.08
C ILE A 178 13.84 -7.11 5.66
N PHE A 179 12.67 -6.62 5.29
CA PHE A 179 12.19 -6.63 3.92
C PHE A 179 12.63 -5.34 3.23
N SER A 180 13.30 -5.47 2.10
CA SER A 180 13.47 -4.37 1.14
C SER A 180 12.40 -4.52 0.06
N THR A 181 11.48 -3.57 0.00
CA THR A 181 10.37 -3.57 -0.97
C THR A 181 10.41 -2.33 -1.84
N VAL A 182 9.94 -2.47 -3.09
CA VAL A 182 9.88 -1.39 -4.07
C VAL A 182 8.43 -1.09 -4.41
N PHE A 183 8.06 0.20 -4.35
CA PHE A 183 6.75 0.67 -4.77
C PHE A 183 6.85 1.35 -6.13
N ARG A 184 6.44 0.65 -7.20
CA ARG A 184 6.44 1.20 -8.56
C ARG A 184 5.44 2.34 -8.77
N GLU A 185 4.28 2.25 -8.11
CA GLU A 185 3.25 3.28 -8.16
C GLU A 185 3.36 4.21 -6.95
N GLU A 186 3.36 5.52 -7.19
CA GLU A 186 3.36 6.50 -6.10
C GLU A 186 2.14 6.35 -5.18
N THR A 187 0.97 6.04 -5.73
CA THR A 187 -0.25 5.77 -4.96
C THR A 187 -0.03 4.62 -3.97
N ASP A 188 0.65 3.55 -4.38
CA ASP A 188 0.93 2.39 -3.52
C ASP A 188 1.97 2.69 -2.47
N ARG A 189 2.93 3.55 -2.80
CA ARG A 189 3.88 4.08 -1.81
C ARG A 189 3.15 4.87 -0.72
N ILE A 190 2.15 5.69 -1.07
CA ILE A 190 1.36 6.45 -0.09
C ILE A 190 0.47 5.53 0.75
N PHE A 191 -0.27 4.60 0.13
CA PHE A 191 -1.04 3.61 0.89
C PHE A 191 -0.12 2.79 1.81
N GLY A 192 0.99 2.30 1.28
CA GLY A 192 1.98 1.52 2.02
C GLY A 192 2.50 2.26 3.24
N LYS A 193 2.83 3.56 3.12
CA LYS A 193 3.23 4.39 4.26
C LYS A 193 2.16 4.45 5.35
N VAL A 194 0.89 4.63 4.98
CA VAL A 194 -0.23 4.66 5.94
C VAL A 194 -0.37 3.31 6.65
N PHE A 195 -0.34 2.20 5.90
CA PHE A 195 -0.38 0.87 6.51
C PHE A 195 0.79 0.63 7.46
N LEU A 196 2.02 0.96 7.05
CA LEU A 196 3.22 0.73 7.86
C LEU A 196 3.22 1.60 9.12
N GLN A 197 2.74 2.84 9.03
CA GLN A 197 2.53 3.68 10.21
C GLN A 197 1.56 3.02 11.20
N GLU A 198 0.45 2.44 10.69
CA GLU A 198 -0.49 1.69 11.52
C GLU A 198 0.15 0.43 12.13
N PHE A 199 1.02 -0.28 11.43
CA PHE A 199 1.79 -1.41 11.99
C PHE A 199 2.71 -0.99 13.13
N VAL A 200 3.43 0.13 12.97
CA VAL A 200 4.33 0.67 14.00
C VAL A 200 3.56 1.08 15.26
N ASP A 201 2.41 1.73 15.08
CA ASP A 201 1.59 2.25 16.19
C ASP A 201 0.63 1.20 16.79
N ALA A 202 0.41 0.06 16.12
CA ALA A 202 -0.51 -0.98 16.58
C ALA A 202 -0.19 -1.48 17.99
N ARG A 203 1.09 -1.71 18.29
CA ARG A 203 1.56 -2.16 19.63
C ARG A 203 1.28 -1.15 20.73
N ARG A 204 1.24 0.15 20.40
CA ARG A 204 0.99 1.24 21.36
C ARG A 204 -0.50 1.40 21.63
N ARG A 205 -1.34 1.28 20.59
CA ARG A 205 -2.79 1.53 20.68
C ARG A 205 -3.59 0.32 21.17
N VAL A 206 -3.17 -0.90 20.79
CA VAL A 206 -3.95 -2.11 21.04
C VAL A 206 -3.30 -2.94 22.14
N HIS A 207 -3.92 -2.98 23.33
CA HIS A 207 -3.40 -3.69 24.50
C HIS A 207 -3.13 -5.17 24.23
N THR A 208 -3.98 -5.85 23.45
CA THR A 208 -3.80 -7.27 23.10
C THR A 208 -2.58 -7.53 22.21
N LEU A 209 -2.02 -6.49 21.56
CA LEU A 209 -0.87 -6.58 20.66
C LEU A 209 0.45 -6.11 21.29
N GLN A 210 0.49 -5.77 22.58
CA GLN A 210 1.73 -5.33 23.25
C GLN A 210 2.87 -6.36 23.13
N ASN A 211 2.50 -7.64 23.18
CA ASN A 211 3.41 -8.78 23.11
C ASN A 211 3.79 -9.19 21.68
N ALA A 212 3.27 -8.53 20.64
CA ALA A 212 3.58 -8.83 19.24
C ALA A 212 4.99 -8.35 18.84
N PRO A 213 5.55 -8.84 17.72
CA PRO A 213 6.81 -8.36 17.16
C PRO A 213 6.83 -6.86 16.93
N GLN A 214 7.98 -6.22 17.13
CA GLN A 214 8.13 -4.80 16.79
C GLN A 214 8.28 -4.65 15.29
N VAL A 215 7.61 -3.66 14.71
CA VAL A 215 7.79 -3.27 13.32
C VAL A 215 8.40 -1.87 13.28
N LEU A 216 9.39 -1.68 12.40
CA LEU A 216 10.00 -0.40 12.09
C LEU A 216 9.95 -0.20 10.58
N PHE A 217 9.82 1.04 10.14
CA PHE A 217 9.77 1.39 8.74
C PHE A 217 10.68 2.60 8.49
N ARG A 218 11.58 2.48 7.50
CA ARG A 218 12.52 3.53 7.09
C ARG A 218 12.77 3.48 5.58
N SER A 219 13.12 4.63 5.01
CA SER A 219 13.59 4.71 3.62
C SER A 219 15.10 4.43 3.50
N ASP A 220 15.87 4.76 4.53
CA ASP A 220 17.30 4.44 4.57
C ASP A 220 17.55 3.04 5.13
N PRO A 221 18.61 2.34 4.64
CA PRO A 221 19.00 1.03 5.16
C PRO A 221 19.25 1.06 6.67
N PRO A 222 18.71 0.10 7.45
CA PRO A 222 19.04 -0.06 8.87
C PRO A 222 20.53 -0.35 9.12
N LEU A 223 20.99 -0.14 10.36
CA LEU A 223 22.40 -0.31 10.74
C LEU A 223 22.87 -1.75 10.51
N GLU A 224 21.98 -2.72 10.66
CA GLU A 224 22.21 -4.15 10.45
C GLU A 224 22.62 -4.49 9.01
N LEU A 225 22.31 -3.60 8.06
CA LEU A 225 22.61 -3.74 6.64
C LEU A 225 23.81 -2.90 6.19
N GLN A 226 24.51 -2.22 7.11
CA GLN A 226 25.71 -1.46 6.74
C GLN A 226 26.80 -2.39 6.18
N GLY A 227 27.37 -2.00 5.03
CA GLY A 227 28.46 -2.74 4.38
C GLY A 227 28.00 -3.84 3.42
N VAL A 228 26.70 -4.10 3.25
CA VAL A 228 26.21 -5.01 2.21
C VAL A 228 26.35 -4.33 0.84
N PRO A 229 27.06 -4.96 -0.12
CA PRO A 229 27.25 -4.40 -1.45
C PRO A 229 25.92 -4.34 -2.21
N GLY A 230 25.71 -3.27 -2.98
CA GLY A 230 24.51 -3.12 -3.82
C GLY A 230 23.28 -2.54 -3.11
N LEU A 231 23.37 -2.23 -1.82
CA LEU A 231 22.34 -1.43 -1.15
C LEU A 231 22.43 0.03 -1.62
N LYS A 232 21.45 0.45 -2.42
CA LYS A 232 21.36 1.81 -2.94
C LYS A 232 21.10 2.78 -1.78
N SER A 233 22.04 3.69 -1.52
CA SER A 233 21.86 4.78 -0.56
C SER A 233 21.12 5.97 -1.19
N THR A 234 19.93 6.27 -0.65
CA THR A 234 19.36 7.62 -0.41
C THR A 234 19.20 8.61 -1.58
N SER A 235 19.29 8.20 -2.86
CA SER A 235 18.99 9.10 -4.00
C SER A 235 17.90 8.61 -4.97
N GLU A 236 17.60 7.31 -5.00
CA GLU A 236 16.46 6.75 -5.74
C GLU A 236 15.34 6.43 -4.74
N ASN A 237 14.24 7.18 -4.83
CA ASN A 237 13.16 7.31 -3.84
C ASN A 237 12.25 6.06 -3.70
N ASP A 238 12.73 4.88 -4.12
CA ASP A 238 11.87 3.78 -4.52
C ASP A 238 11.95 2.57 -3.57
N ILE A 239 13.07 2.39 -2.86
CA ILE A 239 13.26 1.26 -1.93
C ILE A 239 12.82 1.66 -0.52
N SER A 240 12.08 0.77 0.11
CA SER A 240 11.52 0.92 1.46
C SER A 240 11.93 -0.28 2.31
N TYR A 241 12.48 -0.01 3.50
CA TYR A 241 12.92 -1.03 4.44
C TYR A 241 11.90 -1.21 5.56
N ILE A 242 11.37 -2.42 5.68
CA ILE A 242 10.41 -2.82 6.72
C ILE A 242 11.11 -3.84 7.61
N THR A 243 11.34 -3.49 8.87
CA THR A 243 12.08 -4.31 9.82
C THR A 243 11.15 -4.89 10.87
N PHE A 244 11.10 -6.22 10.95
CA PHE A 244 10.46 -6.98 12.02
C PHE A 244 11.50 -7.42 13.03
N VAL A 245 11.28 -7.09 14.31
CA VAL A 245 12.10 -7.55 15.42
C VAL A 245 11.35 -8.63 16.19
N LEU A 246 11.86 -9.85 16.09
CA LEU A 246 11.35 -11.03 16.77
C LEU A 246 12.10 -11.25 18.09
N PHE A 247 11.41 -11.03 19.20
CA PHE A 247 11.89 -11.35 20.55
C PHE A 247 11.78 -12.85 20.90
N PRO A 248 12.45 -13.34 21.97
CA PRO A 248 12.55 -14.76 22.29
C PRO A 248 11.19 -15.47 22.43
N ARG A 249 10.15 -14.76 22.89
CA ARG A 249 8.76 -15.25 22.99
C ARG A 249 8.11 -15.64 21.65
N HIS A 250 8.64 -15.15 20.54
CA HIS A 250 8.21 -15.51 19.19
C HIS A 250 9.04 -16.66 18.62
N LEU A 251 10.22 -16.90 19.18
CA LEU A 251 11.19 -17.87 18.66
C LEU A 251 11.05 -19.24 19.35
N THR A 252 9.99 -19.44 20.14
CA THR A 252 9.78 -20.71 20.85
C THR A 252 9.56 -21.85 19.84
N PRO A 253 10.03 -23.08 20.13
CA PRO A 253 9.89 -24.21 19.21
C PRO A 253 8.45 -24.46 18.73
N GLN A 254 7.47 -24.24 19.62
CA GLN A 254 6.05 -24.43 19.33
C GLN A 254 5.50 -23.39 18.34
N ARG A 255 6.08 -22.18 18.27
CA ARG A 255 5.59 -21.07 17.44
C ARG A 255 6.46 -20.81 16.21
N ARG A 256 7.67 -21.36 16.17
CA ARG A 256 8.64 -21.19 15.07
C ARG A 256 8.01 -21.47 13.72
N TYR A 257 7.29 -22.58 13.58
CA TYR A 257 6.64 -22.99 12.33
C TYR A 257 5.64 -21.93 11.83
N GLU A 258 4.72 -21.49 12.67
CA GLU A 258 3.70 -20.50 12.30
C GLU A 258 4.35 -19.15 12.01
N ASN A 259 5.29 -18.70 12.85
CA ASN A 259 5.95 -17.41 12.68
C ASN A 259 6.75 -17.32 11.39
N ILE A 260 7.45 -18.38 10.98
CA ILE A 260 8.16 -18.43 9.70
C ILE A 260 7.16 -18.30 8.53
N SER A 261 6.04 -19.02 8.59
CA SER A 261 5.02 -18.99 7.54
C SER A 261 4.36 -17.60 7.42
N HIS A 262 4.07 -16.98 8.56
CA HIS A 262 3.50 -15.63 8.62
C HIS A 262 4.47 -14.56 8.10
N ILE A 263 5.72 -14.62 8.53
CA ILE A 263 6.68 -13.57 8.15
C ILE A 263 7.05 -13.69 6.68
N GLN A 264 7.21 -14.90 6.16
CA GLN A 264 7.52 -15.12 4.74
C GLN A 264 6.44 -14.55 3.82
N THR A 265 5.16 -14.68 4.19
CA THR A 265 4.02 -14.18 3.38
C THR A 265 3.71 -12.69 3.58
N PHE A 266 4.45 -11.99 4.46
CA PHE A 266 4.18 -10.60 4.80
C PHE A 266 4.12 -9.68 3.58
N ARG A 267 5.08 -9.81 2.65
CA ARG A 267 5.16 -8.94 1.48
C ARG A 267 3.94 -9.08 0.57
N ASP A 268 3.51 -10.30 0.29
CA ASP A 268 2.32 -10.55 -0.54
C ASP A 268 1.04 -10.13 0.18
N TYR A 269 0.95 -10.41 1.49
CA TYR A 269 -0.14 -9.94 2.33
C TYR A 269 -0.26 -8.41 2.25
N PHE A 270 0.88 -7.71 2.39
CA PHE A 270 0.93 -6.26 2.40
C PHE A 270 0.49 -5.66 1.06
N HIS A 271 1.03 -6.14 -0.07
CA HIS A 271 0.60 -5.68 -1.39
C HIS A 271 -0.85 -6.07 -1.73
N TYR A 272 -1.32 -7.23 -1.26
CA TYR A 272 -2.72 -7.64 -1.40
C TYR A 272 -3.64 -6.64 -0.72
N HIS A 273 -3.35 -6.24 0.52
CA HIS A 273 -4.19 -5.30 1.26
C HIS A 273 -4.15 -3.87 0.69
N ILE A 274 -3.01 -3.43 0.15
CA ILE A 274 -2.95 -2.16 -0.60
C ILE A 274 -3.93 -2.21 -1.79
N LYS A 275 -3.90 -3.28 -2.58
CA LYS A 275 -4.82 -3.47 -3.72
C LYS A 275 -6.28 -3.58 -3.27
N ALA A 276 -6.55 -4.28 -2.17
CA ALA A 276 -7.90 -4.40 -1.61
C ALA A 276 -8.44 -3.04 -1.14
N SER A 277 -7.61 -2.23 -0.48
CA SER A 277 -7.97 -0.86 -0.09
C SER A 277 -8.25 0.03 -1.30
N LYS A 278 -7.43 -0.06 -2.37
CA LYS A 278 -7.71 0.63 -3.63
C LYS A 278 -9.09 0.25 -4.18
N ALA A 279 -9.39 -1.06 -4.28
CA ALA A 279 -10.68 -1.54 -4.76
C ALA A 279 -11.87 -1.08 -3.90
N TYR A 280 -11.68 -1.02 -2.57
CA TYR A 280 -12.68 -0.49 -1.65
C TYR A 280 -12.94 1.00 -1.87
N ILE A 281 -11.89 1.81 -2.04
CA ILE A 281 -12.02 3.24 -2.35
C ILE A 281 -12.74 3.42 -3.69
N HIS A 282 -12.41 2.64 -4.74
CA HIS A 282 -13.16 2.65 -5.99
C HIS A 282 -14.66 2.34 -5.81
N THR A 283 -14.99 1.35 -4.99
CA THR A 283 -16.39 1.01 -4.69
C THR A 283 -17.11 2.18 -4.00
N ARG A 284 -16.46 2.86 -3.05
CA ARG A 284 -17.00 4.04 -2.37
C ARG A 284 -17.18 5.22 -3.33
N MET A 285 -16.21 5.47 -4.21
CA MET A 285 -16.30 6.52 -5.24
C MET A 285 -17.45 6.26 -6.19
N ARG A 286 -17.60 5.03 -6.72
CA ARG A 286 -18.73 4.65 -7.59
C ARG A 286 -20.08 4.87 -6.91
N LYS A 287 -20.19 4.53 -5.63
CA LYS A 287 -21.42 4.77 -4.85
C LYS A 287 -21.73 6.27 -4.78
N ARG A 288 -20.75 7.12 -4.47
CA ARG A 288 -20.93 8.58 -4.44
C ARG A 288 -21.30 9.15 -5.80
N THR A 289 -20.66 8.69 -6.87
CA THR A 289 -21.02 9.09 -8.24
C THR A 289 -22.44 8.67 -8.60
N ALA A 290 -22.88 7.48 -8.20
CA ALA A 290 -24.26 7.04 -8.40
C ALA A 290 -25.26 7.94 -7.64
N ASP A 291 -24.97 8.29 -6.39
CA ASP A 291 -25.79 9.22 -5.61
C ASP A 291 -25.88 10.60 -6.31
N PHE A 292 -24.75 11.11 -6.81
CA PHE A 292 -24.69 12.37 -7.56
C PHE A 292 -25.39 12.32 -8.91
N LEU A 293 -25.52 11.15 -9.56
CA LEU A 293 -26.27 11.00 -10.81
C LEU A 293 -27.78 10.81 -10.56
N GLN A 294 -28.16 10.20 -9.45
CA GLN A 294 -29.56 10.00 -9.08
C GLN A 294 -30.25 11.32 -8.73
N GLY A 295 -29.58 12.24 -8.02
CA GLY A 295 -30.13 13.57 -7.71
C GLY A 295 -30.62 14.35 -8.95
N PRO A 296 -29.78 14.55 -9.99
CA PRO A 296 -30.16 15.15 -11.27
C PRO A 296 -31.26 14.40 -12.01
N ASN A 297 -31.28 13.07 -11.97
CA ASN A 297 -32.31 12.26 -12.63
C ASN A 297 -33.68 12.35 -11.92
N HIS A 298 -33.68 12.43 -10.59
CA HIS A 298 -34.86 12.77 -9.80
C HIS A 298 -35.35 14.20 -10.07
N ALA A 299 -34.42 15.16 -10.20
CA ALA A 299 -34.75 16.54 -10.57
C ALA A 299 -35.34 16.64 -12.00
N ARG A 300 -34.92 15.77 -12.92
CA ARG A 300 -35.51 15.65 -14.27
C ARG A 300 -36.92 15.04 -14.25
N HIS A 301 -37.15 13.95 -13.50
CA HIS A 301 -38.49 13.32 -13.41
C HIS A 301 -39.52 14.19 -12.68
N LYS A 302 -39.12 14.95 -11.65
CA LYS A 302 -40.02 15.93 -11.01
C LYS A 302 -40.46 17.04 -11.96
N LYS A 303 -39.60 17.44 -12.91
CA LYS A 303 -39.96 18.43 -13.95
C LYS A 303 -40.95 17.87 -14.98
N SER A 304 -40.88 16.59 -15.34
CA SER A 304 -41.82 15.99 -16.32
C SER A 304 -43.22 15.75 -15.75
N LEU A 305 -43.35 15.48 -14.44
CA LEU A 305 -44.65 15.28 -13.77
C LEU A 305 -45.40 16.59 -13.48
N GLN A 306 -44.75 17.76 -13.58
CA GLN A 306 -45.39 19.06 -13.42
C GLN A 306 -45.92 19.68 -14.72
N THR A 307 -45.72 19.02 -15.87
CA THR A 307 -46.25 19.45 -17.18
C THR A 307 -47.42 18.56 -17.61
N PHE A 308 -48.57 18.73 -16.96
CA PHE A 308 -49.87 18.29 -17.47
C PHE A 308 -50.95 19.34 -17.17
N CYS A 309 -50.99 20.41 -17.98
CA CYS A 309 -52.17 21.24 -18.31
C CYS A 309 -51.77 22.24 -19.43
N PRO A 310 -52.69 22.67 -20.32
CA PRO A 310 -52.43 22.64 -21.75
C PRO A 310 -52.33 24.00 -22.44
N SER A 311 -51.86 23.93 -23.68
CA SER A 311 -52.15 24.80 -24.82
C SER A 311 -51.96 26.31 -24.63
N SER A 312 -50.73 26.76 -24.87
CA SER A 312 -50.41 27.82 -25.84
C SER A 312 -49.04 28.42 -25.49
N LEU A 313 -48.01 28.02 -26.22
CA LEU A 313 -47.03 28.92 -26.82
C LEU A 313 -45.88 28.05 -27.36
N ARG A 314 -45.67 28.22 -28.66
CA ARG A 314 -44.75 27.46 -29.48
C ARG A 314 -43.29 27.74 -29.08
N ARG A 315 -42.55 26.64 -28.91
CA ARG A 315 -41.42 26.24 -29.77
C ARG A 315 -40.36 27.33 -30.05
N THR A 316 -39.28 27.30 -29.28
CA THR A 316 -37.90 27.59 -29.72
C THR A 316 -36.97 26.61 -28.97
N GLN A 317 -36.87 25.38 -29.46
CA GLN A 317 -35.69 24.89 -30.18
C GLN A 317 -34.40 24.91 -29.33
N TRP A 318 -34.23 23.88 -28.50
CA TRP A 318 -32.91 23.39 -28.07
C TRP A 318 -32.88 21.89 -28.31
N THR A 319 -32.74 21.52 -29.59
CA THR A 319 -32.42 20.16 -30.01
C THR A 319 -30.91 20.02 -30.11
N GLY A 320 -30.35 19.02 -29.41
CA GLY A 320 -29.18 18.30 -29.92
C GLY A 320 -27.88 18.43 -29.14
N ILE A 321 -27.76 17.73 -28.01
CA ILE A 321 -26.50 17.07 -27.67
C ILE A 321 -26.84 15.61 -27.37
N THR A 322 -26.52 14.71 -28.30
CA THR A 322 -26.67 13.26 -28.14
C THR A 322 -25.63 12.74 -27.15
N ARG A 323 -26.04 11.77 -26.33
CA ARG A 323 -25.26 11.13 -25.24
C ARG A 323 -23.84 10.70 -25.66
N LYS A 324 -23.68 10.32 -26.93
CA LYS A 324 -22.40 9.95 -27.54
C LYS A 324 -21.38 11.10 -27.56
N ARG A 325 -21.83 12.34 -27.81
CA ARG A 325 -20.99 13.54 -27.77
C ARG A 325 -20.61 13.92 -26.34
N LEU A 326 -21.47 13.62 -25.35
CA LEU A 326 -21.20 13.89 -23.94
C LEU A 326 -20.14 12.93 -23.38
N ASP A 327 -20.21 11.66 -23.74
CA ASP A 327 -19.21 10.66 -23.33
C ASP A 327 -17.85 10.88 -24.03
N GLU A 328 -17.82 11.42 -25.25
CA GLU A 328 -16.58 11.86 -25.91
C GLU A 328 -15.98 13.14 -25.28
N THR A 329 -16.81 14.00 -24.68
CA THR A 329 -16.38 15.29 -24.12
C THR A 329 -16.02 15.20 -22.63
N VAL A 330 -16.62 14.24 -21.90
CA VAL A 330 -16.31 13.94 -20.49
C VAL A 330 -15.48 12.66 -20.47
N GLY A 331 -14.20 12.77 -20.80
CA GLY A 331 -13.26 11.65 -20.67
C GLY A 331 -13.14 11.15 -19.22
N GLU A 332 -12.51 9.98 -19.05
CA GLU A 332 -12.36 9.27 -17.77
C GLU A 332 -11.62 10.04 -16.65
N TYR A 333 -11.07 11.23 -16.93
CA TYR A 333 -10.26 12.03 -16.01
C TYR A 333 -10.76 13.47 -15.81
N GLY A 334 -12.04 13.63 -15.44
CA GLY A 334 -12.51 14.80 -14.71
C GLY A 334 -12.99 16.01 -15.53
N TRP A 335 -13.48 17.02 -14.80
CA TRP A 335 -14.16 18.21 -15.31
C TRP A 335 -13.17 19.11 -16.06
N THR A 336 -13.43 19.38 -17.34
CA THR A 336 -12.62 20.34 -18.12
C THR A 336 -12.95 21.78 -17.70
N GLU A 337 -11.98 22.68 -17.85
CA GLU A 337 -12.08 24.12 -17.52
C GLU A 337 -13.31 24.79 -18.16
N GLU A 338 -13.67 24.33 -19.36
CA GLU A 338 -14.84 24.77 -20.12
C GLU A 338 -16.18 24.41 -19.44
N ILE A 339 -16.25 23.25 -18.77
CA ILE A 339 -17.43 22.85 -17.99
C ILE A 339 -17.55 23.73 -16.74
N GLY A 340 -16.41 24.05 -16.10
CA GLY A 340 -16.35 24.99 -14.98
C GLY A 340 -16.87 26.38 -15.37
N LYS A 341 -16.40 26.90 -16.52
CA LYS A 341 -16.86 28.18 -17.09
C LYS A 341 -18.35 28.15 -17.46
N ALA A 342 -18.83 27.07 -18.07
CA ALA A 342 -20.24 26.94 -18.45
C ALA A 342 -21.18 26.90 -17.25
N VAL A 343 -20.77 26.21 -16.17
CA VAL A 343 -21.52 26.15 -14.91
C VAL A 343 -21.50 27.50 -14.19
N LEU A 344 -20.34 28.17 -14.15
CA LEU A 344 -20.21 29.50 -13.56
C LEU A 344 -21.06 30.53 -14.31
N HIS A 345 -21.06 30.49 -15.65
CA HIS A 345 -21.87 31.38 -16.47
C HIS A 345 -23.38 31.11 -16.32
N GLY A 346 -23.78 29.84 -16.17
CA GLY A 346 -25.16 29.47 -15.86
C GLY A 346 -25.62 29.97 -14.48
N LEU A 347 -24.73 29.94 -13.49
CA LEU A 347 -24.97 30.50 -12.15
C LEU A 347 -25.04 32.03 -12.17
N GLU A 348 -24.13 32.70 -12.88
CA GLU A 348 -24.18 34.16 -13.08
C GLU A 348 -25.48 34.62 -13.74
N GLN A 349 -25.93 33.92 -14.79
CA GLN A 349 -27.18 34.23 -15.47
C GLN A 349 -28.39 34.01 -14.55
N ALA A 350 -28.39 32.95 -13.74
CA ALA A 350 -29.46 32.67 -12.77
C ALA A 350 -29.55 33.74 -11.67
N ILE A 351 -28.41 34.29 -11.24
CA ILE A 351 -28.34 35.36 -10.23
C ILE A 351 -28.79 36.70 -10.84
N ARG A 352 -28.35 37.03 -12.07
CA ARG A 352 -28.74 38.26 -12.77
C ARG A 352 -30.22 38.30 -13.14
N ALA A 353 -30.84 37.14 -13.39
CA ALA A 353 -32.23 37.07 -13.83
C ALA A 353 -33.27 37.39 -12.73
N ARG A 354 -32.88 37.49 -11.45
CA ARG A 354 -33.70 37.82 -10.27
C ARG A 354 -35.21 37.60 -10.45
N ALA A 355 -35.62 36.37 -10.76
CA ALA A 355 -37.01 36.01 -10.96
C ALA A 355 -37.39 34.82 -10.08
N LYS A 356 -38.12 35.14 -9.00
CA LYS A 356 -38.84 34.23 -8.10
C LYS A 356 -38.09 32.95 -7.72
N MET A 357 -37.08 33.09 -6.85
CA MET A 357 -36.47 31.97 -6.15
C MET A 357 -37.49 31.30 -5.22
N THR A 358 -37.70 29.99 -5.39
CA THR A 358 -38.52 29.15 -4.51
C THR A 358 -37.80 28.86 -3.19
N ASP A 359 -38.57 28.52 -2.15
CA ASP A 359 -38.07 28.31 -0.77
C ASP A 359 -36.88 27.33 -0.67
N ALA A 360 -36.81 26.35 -1.59
CA ALA A 360 -35.70 25.40 -1.67
C ALA A 360 -34.36 26.04 -2.06
N VAL A 361 -34.36 27.09 -2.89
CA VAL A 361 -33.14 27.83 -3.26
C VAL A 361 -32.70 28.71 -2.10
N ASN A 362 -33.64 29.34 -1.40
CA ASN A 362 -33.34 30.09 -0.19
C ASN A 362 -32.74 29.18 0.88
N GLN A 363 -33.29 27.97 1.06
CA GLN A 363 -32.79 27.00 2.01
C GLN A 363 -31.39 26.47 1.62
N ALA A 364 -31.14 26.19 0.35
CA ALA A 364 -29.82 25.75 -0.12
C ALA A 364 -28.75 26.85 0.00
N VAL A 365 -29.11 28.10 -0.31
CA VAL A 365 -28.22 29.26 -0.11
C VAL A 365 -27.96 29.48 1.38
N GLN A 366 -28.98 29.33 2.22
CA GLN A 366 -28.85 29.50 3.67
C GLN A 366 -27.97 28.40 4.28
N THR A 367 -28.15 27.13 3.90
CA THR A 367 -27.29 26.02 4.35
C THR A 367 -25.85 26.15 3.83
N ALA A 368 -25.66 26.60 2.59
CA ALA A 368 -24.33 26.87 2.06
C ALA A 368 -23.65 28.04 2.79
N THR A 369 -24.43 29.07 3.15
CA THR A 369 -23.94 30.23 3.91
C THR A 369 -23.58 29.83 5.34
N GLU A 370 -24.40 29.02 6.01
CA GLU A 370 -24.13 28.50 7.35
C GLU A 370 -22.92 27.57 7.38
N ALA A 371 -22.75 26.72 6.36
CA ALA A 371 -21.56 25.88 6.21
C ALA A 371 -20.30 26.71 5.94
N ALA A 372 -20.40 27.75 5.12
CA ALA A 372 -19.29 28.68 4.87
C ALA A 372 -18.91 29.48 6.14
N VAL A 373 -19.90 29.90 6.94
CA VAL A 373 -19.67 30.59 8.22
C VAL A 373 -19.10 29.63 9.27
N GLY A 374 -19.54 28.36 9.30
CA GLY A 374 -18.97 27.32 10.15
C GLY A 374 -17.50 27.06 9.82
N PHE A 375 -17.19 26.90 8.53
CA PHE A 375 -15.83 26.75 8.04
C PHE A 375 -14.95 27.97 8.36
N ALA A 376 -15.49 29.18 8.26
CA ALA A 376 -14.78 30.41 8.61
C ALA A 376 -14.49 30.55 10.12
N LYS A 377 -15.34 29.98 10.98
CA LYS A 377 -15.10 29.94 12.44
C LYS A 377 -14.02 28.92 12.83
N GLU A 378 -13.99 27.77 12.18
CA GLU A 378 -13.01 26.71 12.45
C GLU A 378 -11.63 27.00 11.84
N HIS A 379 -11.60 27.73 10.72
CA HIS A 379 -10.39 28.02 9.97
C HIS A 379 -10.22 29.52 9.61
N PRO A 380 -10.15 30.41 10.62
CA PRO A 380 -10.13 31.87 10.40
C PRO A 380 -8.90 32.36 9.62
N VAL A 381 -7.77 31.65 9.72
CA VAL A 381 -6.53 31.98 9.00
C VAL A 381 -6.63 31.61 7.51
N TYR A 382 -7.31 30.51 7.17
CA TYR A 382 -7.48 30.10 5.77
C TYR A 382 -8.53 30.97 5.05
N CYS A 383 -9.61 31.34 5.73
CA CYS A 383 -10.60 32.25 5.17
C CYS A 383 -10.05 33.67 4.97
N THR A 384 -9.19 34.17 5.87
CA THR A 384 -8.50 35.45 5.68
C THR A 384 -7.48 35.38 4.53
N LEU A 385 -6.78 34.26 4.36
CA LEU A 385 -5.88 34.02 3.22
C LEU A 385 -6.61 34.00 1.87
N ILE A 386 -7.75 33.30 1.79
CA ILE A 386 -8.57 33.24 0.58
C ILE A 386 -9.19 34.62 0.30
N ALA A 387 -9.71 35.30 1.32
CA ALA A 387 -10.27 36.65 1.17
C ALA A 387 -9.22 37.67 0.74
N LEU A 388 -8.01 37.64 1.32
CA LEU A 388 -6.91 38.52 0.92
C LEU A 388 -6.37 38.17 -0.48
N GLY A 389 -6.33 36.89 -0.85
CA GLY A 389 -5.95 36.45 -2.20
C GLY A 389 -6.96 36.89 -3.27
N VAL A 390 -8.26 36.84 -2.96
CA VAL A 390 -9.34 37.32 -3.84
C VAL A 390 -9.36 38.86 -3.91
N LEU A 391 -9.15 39.56 -2.78
CA LEU A 391 -9.04 41.02 -2.73
C LEU A 391 -7.81 41.55 -3.47
N ALA A 392 -6.67 40.85 -3.41
CA ALA A 392 -5.46 41.20 -4.15
C ALA A 392 -5.63 41.09 -5.68
N ILE A 393 -6.51 40.20 -6.14
CA ILE A 393 -6.81 40.01 -7.57
C ILE A 393 -7.89 41.00 -8.06
N LEU A 394 -8.90 41.30 -7.23
CA LEU A 394 -10.04 42.12 -7.63
C LEU A 394 -9.84 43.63 -7.40
N THR A 395 -8.96 44.04 -6.48
CA THR A 395 -8.81 45.45 -6.08
C THR A 395 -7.36 45.81 -5.74
N PRO A 396 -6.54 46.18 -6.74
CA PRO A 396 -5.11 46.51 -6.55
C PRO A 396 -4.85 47.63 -5.55
N TRP A 397 -5.75 48.62 -5.45
CA TRP A 397 -5.64 49.76 -4.53
C TRP A 397 -5.70 49.36 -3.04
N VAL A 398 -6.22 48.18 -2.71
CA VAL A 398 -6.29 47.68 -1.34
C VAL A 398 -4.90 47.32 -0.80
N ILE A 399 -3.96 46.94 -1.66
CA ILE A 399 -2.58 46.60 -1.28
C ILE A 399 -1.84 47.86 -0.81
N GLU A 400 -2.04 48.99 -1.51
CA GLU A 400 -1.55 50.31 -1.09
C GLU A 400 -2.25 50.78 0.20
N ALA A 401 -3.57 50.58 0.32
CA ALA A 401 -4.34 50.95 1.52
C ALA A 401 -3.94 50.14 2.78
N LEU A 402 -3.51 48.88 2.60
CA LEU A 402 -2.94 48.04 3.67
C LEU A 402 -1.49 48.44 4.00
N GLY A 403 -0.88 49.32 3.21
CA GLY A 403 0.43 49.91 3.48
C GLY A 403 1.60 49.20 2.81
N PHE A 404 1.39 48.37 1.80
CA PHE A 404 2.47 47.78 1.00
C PHE A 404 2.73 48.67 -0.21
N GLY A 405 3.72 49.57 -0.11
CA GLY A 405 4.10 50.49 -1.19
C GLY A 405 5.20 49.96 -2.10
N GLU A 406 5.51 50.72 -3.16
CA GLU A 406 6.49 50.35 -4.20
C GLU A 406 7.91 50.08 -3.64
N LEU A 407 8.29 50.75 -2.55
CA LEU A 407 9.60 50.61 -1.90
C LEU A 407 9.57 49.71 -0.65
N GLY A 408 8.41 49.14 -0.32
CA GLY A 408 8.19 48.32 0.86
C GLY A 408 7.08 48.86 1.78
N PRO A 409 6.97 48.32 3.01
CA PRO A 409 5.93 48.69 3.97
C PRO A 409 6.00 50.18 4.36
N ILE A 410 4.86 50.88 4.27
CA ILE A 410 4.71 52.30 4.59
C ILE A 410 4.67 52.47 6.11
N GLU A 411 5.45 53.40 6.65
CA GLU A 411 5.51 53.69 8.09
C GLU A 411 4.12 54.07 8.64
N GLY A 412 3.76 53.53 9.81
CA GLY A 412 2.46 53.78 10.45
C GLY A 412 1.27 53.00 9.89
N SER A 413 1.49 52.14 8.87
CA SER A 413 0.45 51.33 8.25
C SER A 413 0.28 49.94 8.89
N PHE A 414 -0.77 49.21 8.47
CA PHE A 414 -0.97 47.82 8.85
C PHE A 414 0.20 46.92 8.43
N ALA A 415 0.80 47.15 7.26
CA ALA A 415 2.00 46.44 6.82
C ALA A 415 3.20 46.68 7.75
N ALA A 416 3.42 47.91 8.24
CA ALA A 416 4.49 48.19 9.21
C ALA A 416 4.22 47.55 10.58
N PHE A 417 2.96 47.53 11.02
CA PHE A 417 2.55 46.80 12.23
C PHE A 417 2.78 45.29 12.09
N TRP A 418 2.42 44.71 10.95
CA TRP A 418 2.60 43.29 10.68
C TRP A 418 4.09 42.92 10.58
N GLN A 419 4.92 43.77 9.99
CA GLN A 419 6.37 43.57 9.94
C GLN A 419 6.99 43.49 11.34
N ARG A 420 6.48 44.28 12.30
CA ARG A 420 6.94 44.28 13.69
C ARG A 420 6.74 42.91 14.38
N MET A 421 5.73 42.13 13.97
CA MET A 421 5.50 40.78 14.49
C MET A 421 6.62 39.79 14.11
N TYR A 422 7.45 40.12 13.12
CA TYR A 422 8.61 39.34 12.70
C TYR A 422 9.92 39.76 13.40
N ALA A 423 9.85 40.66 14.41
CA ALA A 423 11.00 41.11 15.21
C ALA A 423 12.22 41.56 14.38
N GLY A 424 11.98 42.10 13.18
CA GLY A 424 13.04 42.58 12.27
C GLY A 424 13.55 41.56 11.25
N TYR A 425 13.18 40.27 11.34
CA TYR A 425 13.58 39.25 10.37
C TYR A 425 12.38 38.60 9.68
N VAL A 426 12.10 39.04 8.45
CA VAL A 426 11.04 38.47 7.61
C VAL A 426 11.59 37.28 6.81
N PRO A 427 11.10 36.04 7.02
CA PRO A 427 11.56 34.88 6.26
C PRO A 427 11.24 35.02 4.76
N LYS A 428 12.21 34.67 3.90
CA LYS A 428 11.96 34.52 2.45
C LYS A 428 10.92 33.41 2.26
N ASN A 429 9.81 33.72 1.58
CA ASN A 429 8.61 32.88 1.38
C ASN A 429 7.57 32.90 2.51
N SER A 430 7.70 33.80 3.48
CA SER A 430 6.59 34.13 4.38
C SER A 430 5.43 34.81 3.63
N LEU A 431 4.22 34.72 4.19
CA LEU A 431 3.05 35.45 3.68
C LEU A 431 3.30 36.96 3.57
N PHE A 432 4.02 37.53 4.53
CA PHE A 432 4.46 38.91 4.48
C PHE A 432 5.32 39.20 3.24
N SER A 433 6.30 38.35 2.95
CA SER A 433 7.15 38.49 1.75
C SER A 433 6.38 38.34 0.43
N TYR A 434 5.25 37.61 0.44
CA TYR A 434 4.36 37.50 -0.71
C TYR A 434 3.58 38.81 -0.96
N PHE A 435 2.94 39.37 0.07
CA PHE A 435 2.25 40.67 -0.05
C PHE A 435 3.19 41.83 -0.34
N GLN A 436 4.41 41.81 0.23
CA GLN A 436 5.44 42.78 -0.09
C GLN A 436 5.82 42.73 -1.58
N ARG A 437 5.97 41.54 -2.17
CA ARG A 437 6.23 41.39 -3.62
C ARG A 437 5.07 41.88 -4.49
N LEU A 438 3.83 41.75 -4.02
CA LEU A 438 2.66 42.25 -4.74
C LEU A 438 2.54 43.78 -4.70
N GLY A 439 2.96 44.43 -3.60
CA GLY A 439 3.00 45.90 -3.50
C GLY A 439 4.19 46.54 -4.22
N MET A 440 5.31 45.81 -4.36
CA MET A 440 6.49 46.25 -5.11
C MET A 440 6.30 45.97 -6.62
N ILE A 441 5.45 46.75 -7.29
CA ILE A 441 5.26 46.66 -8.75
C ILE A 441 6.53 47.19 -9.44
N TRP A 442 7.21 46.37 -10.23
CA TRP A 442 8.32 46.81 -11.08
C TRP A 442 7.74 47.50 -12.31
N LYS A 443 7.94 48.82 -12.44
CA LYS A 443 7.73 49.51 -13.72
C LYS A 443 8.72 48.94 -14.74
N HIS A 444 8.20 48.37 -15.82
CA HIS A 444 8.86 48.48 -17.11
C HIS A 444 8.32 49.70 -17.83
#